data_AF-A0A7R9ZX87-F1
#
_entry.id   AF-A0A7R9ZX87-F1
#
_cell.length_a   1.000
_cell.length_b   1.000
_cell.length_c   1.000
_cell.angle_alpha   90.00
_cell.angle_beta   90.00
_cell.angle_gamma   90.00
#
_symmetry.space_group_name_H-M   'P 1'
#
loop_
_entity.id
_entity.type
_entity.pdbx_description
1 polymer ?
#
loop_
_entity_poly.entity_id
_entity_poly.type
_entity_poly.pdbx_seq_one_letter_code
_entity_poly.pdbx_strand_id
1 'polypeptide(L)'
;MAAVQVGPAGRQRSIPKHIGLAGWHAIHASIVSYLPRWPARYTAMFVGSDSGTIGAWGVWTLTRRDWHARILPLFSDRPPAEAQGHIILALLLVVGLLVGILILGGAVHSSGSRKPVGLREPSLMQFCNETEAGCGNDCGLVEDGFDYFGGDLFSLGDIENESVCCAHCRREPNCTSWTWGKSSSGYSRMRGRCYLKRQLELKRHGHAAAISGFPTSQVVTFQIKSRHGLCMEWEGDAVFLAECGNSSQRSQQWSVHLKLHQIRTEDGRCLDSPECKDGGVVQLRACLHTLHGQHWIFARDSGLIENFAKYCLMAPSPTTKGSNVTMWACSPAGLGHRWGFWFTSTLNDPKVAEAKKVEATTMTTTTHTTHTHTAPGDSLFCYTVMLATGEEKQLMVFHASGRHGIFSCNEAMVLSSVTVHLGNDFWTQVLPGTDLYVAKGGPWGTAMNTPVFIAVWSYIKNSRRYEHYDWSVKVDPDAVFLPWRLRKALTEPEFREAEMKKGVIIHNCGNTLHGPIEVMSRRALAIFTDNLHHCQRKPQEDFFLSLCADKLGVDVHFRQDILADQGCLLNGGRLKDPDWWKCESGHAAFHPFKTLSALEGCYSRAWQASS
;
A
#
# COMPACT_ATOMS: atom_id res chain seq x y z
N MET A 1 -0.08 -0.01 -66.35
CA MET A 1 -0.42 -1.31 -66.97
C MET A 1 -1.80 -1.70 -66.41
N ALA A 2 -2.86 -1.30 -67.12
CA ALA A 2 -3.83 -2.18 -67.80
C ALA A 2 -4.66 -3.02 -66.81
N ALA A 3 -5.87 -2.59 -66.42
CA ALA A 3 -7.18 -2.71 -67.10
C ALA A 3 -7.82 -4.10 -66.88
N VAL A 4 -9.08 -4.18 -66.43
CA VAL A 4 -10.30 -4.62 -67.18
C VAL A 4 -11.39 -4.85 -66.10
N GLN A 5 -12.71 -4.65 -66.23
CA GLN A 5 -13.63 -3.98 -67.14
C GLN A 5 -15.05 -4.21 -66.56
N VAL A 6 -15.93 -3.21 -66.65
CA VAL A 6 -17.36 -3.30 -66.27
C VAL A 6 -18.19 -3.64 -67.52
N GLY A 7 -19.32 -4.36 -67.36
CA GLY A 7 -20.37 -4.49 -68.38
C GLY A 7 -21.75 -4.85 -67.78
N PRO A 8 -22.89 -4.52 -68.44
CA PRO A 8 -23.97 -3.75 -67.79
C PRO A 8 -25.39 -4.37 -67.83
N ALA A 9 -26.33 -3.60 -67.26
CA ALA A 9 -27.77 -3.45 -67.58
C ALA A 9 -28.81 -4.14 -66.69
N GLY A 10 -29.70 -3.34 -66.11
CA GLY A 10 -30.94 -3.77 -65.46
C GLY A 10 -31.84 -2.59 -65.08
N ARG A 11 -32.87 -2.35 -65.91
CA ARG A 11 -33.84 -1.23 -65.89
C ARG A 11 -34.51 -0.95 -64.53
N GLN A 12 -34.73 0.35 -64.28
CA GLN A 12 -35.77 0.88 -63.38
C GLN A 12 -37.16 0.31 -63.75
N ARG A 13 -37.89 -0.21 -62.75
CA ARG A 13 -39.36 -0.29 -62.75
C ARG A 13 -39.88 0.50 -61.56
N SER A 14 -40.60 1.57 -61.85
CA SER A 14 -41.43 2.35 -60.94
C SER A 14 -42.71 1.59 -60.57
N ILE A 15 -43.04 1.48 -59.28
CA ILE A 15 -44.38 1.15 -58.77
C ILE A 15 -44.55 1.86 -57.40
N PRO A 16 -45.77 2.14 -56.91
CA PRO A 16 -46.55 3.36 -57.14
C PRO A 16 -46.69 4.23 -55.88
N LYS A 17 -46.99 5.52 -56.07
CA LYS A 17 -47.35 6.46 -55.01
C LYS A 17 -48.76 6.19 -54.47
N HIS A 18 -48.89 6.31 -53.15
CA HIS A 18 -50.12 6.37 -52.33
C HIS A 18 -50.72 5.02 -51.87
N ILE A 19 -50.46 4.69 -50.60
CA ILE A 19 -51.38 3.89 -49.77
C ILE A 19 -52.45 4.87 -49.27
N GLY A 20 -53.69 4.67 -49.71
CA GLY A 20 -54.84 5.48 -49.29
C GLY A 20 -55.25 5.23 -47.83
N LEU A 21 -56.12 6.11 -47.31
CA LEU A 21 -56.60 6.18 -45.92
C LEU A 21 -57.05 4.84 -45.30
N ALA A 22 -57.47 3.86 -46.10
CA ALA A 22 -57.87 2.54 -45.61
C ALA A 22 -56.70 1.68 -45.07
N GLY A 23 -55.47 1.90 -45.56
CA GLY A 23 -54.27 1.21 -45.03
C GLY A 23 -53.83 1.74 -43.65
N TRP A 24 -54.20 2.98 -43.31
CA TRP A 24 -53.84 3.62 -42.05
C TRP A 24 -54.69 3.13 -40.86
N HIS A 25 -55.96 2.76 -41.09
CA HIS A 25 -56.81 2.23 -40.02
C HIS A 25 -56.46 0.79 -39.59
N ALA A 26 -55.88 -0.03 -40.49
CA ALA A 26 -55.43 -1.38 -40.14
C ALA A 26 -54.18 -1.37 -39.23
N ILE A 27 -53.26 -0.42 -39.42
CA ILE A 27 -52.03 -0.29 -38.62
C ILE A 27 -52.33 0.25 -37.22
N HIS A 28 -53.30 1.17 -37.09
CA HIS A 28 -53.69 1.76 -35.81
C HIS A 28 -54.38 0.74 -34.89
N ALA A 29 -55.19 -0.17 -35.45
CA ALA A 29 -55.88 -1.21 -34.68
C ALA A 29 -54.92 -2.27 -34.09
N SER A 30 -53.79 -2.56 -34.76
CA SER A 30 -52.80 -3.54 -34.27
C SER A 30 -51.85 -3.00 -33.18
N ILE A 31 -51.66 -1.67 -33.10
CA ILE A 31 -50.76 -1.04 -32.12
C ILE A 31 -51.45 -0.88 -30.75
N VAL A 32 -52.76 -0.60 -30.74
CA VAL A 32 -53.52 -0.38 -29.49
C VAL A 32 -53.79 -1.68 -28.74
N SER A 33 -53.84 -2.84 -29.42
CA SER A 33 -54.11 -4.14 -28.80
C SER A 33 -52.94 -4.75 -28.01
N TYR A 34 -51.74 -4.15 -28.03
CA TYR A 34 -50.56 -4.66 -27.33
C TYR A 34 -50.13 -3.85 -26.08
N LEU A 35 -50.95 -2.89 -25.63
CA LEU A 35 -50.63 -2.04 -24.48
C LEU A 35 -51.37 -2.46 -23.20
N PRO A 36 -50.91 -3.52 -22.51
CA PRO A 36 -50.87 -3.45 -21.06
C PRO A 36 -49.64 -4.16 -20.47
N ARG A 37 -48.60 -3.38 -20.11
CA ARG A 37 -47.61 -3.58 -19.01
C ARG A 37 -46.34 -2.77 -19.28
N TRP A 38 -46.33 -1.50 -18.91
CA TRP A 38 -45.12 -0.68 -18.85
C TRP A 38 -45.00 -0.09 -17.42
N PRO A 39 -43.88 -0.29 -16.70
CA PRO A 39 -43.61 0.40 -15.43
C PRO A 39 -43.16 1.87 -15.63
N ALA A 40 -43.20 2.66 -14.54
CA ALA A 40 -43.69 4.04 -14.54
C ALA A 40 -42.66 5.20 -14.56
N ARG A 41 -41.37 5.02 -14.84
CA ARG A 41 -40.38 6.14 -14.87
C ARG A 41 -39.24 5.90 -15.86
N TYR A 42 -38.85 6.95 -16.59
CA TYR A 42 -37.61 7.01 -17.38
C TYR A 42 -36.84 8.30 -17.04
N THR A 43 -35.52 8.22 -17.02
CA THR A 43 -34.59 9.36 -16.95
C THR A 43 -33.95 9.50 -18.33
N ALA A 44 -34.09 10.66 -18.98
CA ALA A 44 -33.46 10.94 -20.27
C ALA A 44 -32.61 12.21 -20.15
N MET A 45 -31.40 12.17 -20.73
CA MET A 45 -30.45 13.29 -20.76
C MET A 45 -30.53 13.93 -22.15
N PHE A 46 -30.79 15.23 -22.22
CA PHE A 46 -30.85 15.98 -23.47
C PHE A 46 -29.69 16.96 -23.58
N VAL A 47 -29.16 17.11 -24.79
CA VAL A 47 -28.20 18.16 -25.17
C VAL A 47 -28.97 19.19 -25.99
N GLY A 48 -29.14 20.40 -25.45
CA GLY A 48 -29.68 21.52 -26.21
C GLY A 48 -28.55 22.32 -26.83
N SER A 49 -28.56 22.47 -28.17
CA SER A 49 -27.67 23.41 -28.87
C SER A 49 -28.48 24.59 -29.37
N ASP A 50 -28.64 25.61 -28.54
CA ASP A 50 -29.05 26.93 -29.01
C ASP A 50 -27.98 27.94 -28.63
N SER A 51 -27.38 28.56 -29.64
CA SER A 51 -26.46 29.71 -29.56
C SER A 51 -25.25 29.58 -28.60
N GLY A 52 -24.18 28.92 -29.06
CA GLY A 52 -22.81 29.45 -28.88
C GLY A 52 -22.15 29.51 -27.50
N THR A 53 -22.74 28.99 -26.42
CA THR A 53 -22.06 28.85 -25.10
C THR A 53 -22.53 27.61 -24.36
N ILE A 54 -21.61 26.72 -23.95
CA ILE A 54 -21.95 25.52 -23.15
C ILE A 54 -22.12 25.94 -21.68
N GLY A 55 -23.36 25.99 -21.21
CA GLY A 55 -23.73 26.26 -19.82
C GLY A 55 -24.64 25.17 -19.24
N ALA A 56 -24.30 24.72 -18.02
CA ALA A 56 -25.06 23.94 -17.03
C ALA A 56 -25.70 22.58 -17.42
N TRP A 57 -25.30 21.53 -16.70
CA TRP A 57 -25.92 20.20 -16.70
C TRP A 57 -27.17 20.19 -15.80
N GLY A 58 -28.32 19.76 -16.32
CA GLY A 58 -29.55 19.58 -15.53
C GLY A 58 -30.25 18.25 -15.85
N VAL A 59 -30.56 17.46 -14.82
CA VAL A 59 -31.32 16.20 -14.93
C VAL A 59 -32.79 16.48 -14.66
N TRP A 60 -33.68 16.10 -15.58
CA TRP A 60 -35.14 16.20 -15.39
C TRP A 60 -35.77 14.80 -15.34
N THR A 61 -36.69 14.60 -14.40
CA THR A 61 -37.54 13.41 -14.32
C THR A 61 -38.92 13.73 -14.90
N LEU A 62 -39.33 13.02 -15.97
CA LEU A 62 -40.63 13.22 -16.63
C LEU A 62 -41.60 12.10 -16.26
N THR A 63 -42.86 12.44 -15.98
CA THR A 63 -43.92 11.49 -15.67
C THR A 63 -44.84 11.25 -16.87
N ARG A 64 -45.62 10.15 -16.86
CA ARG A 64 -46.62 9.82 -17.90
C ARG A 64 -47.64 10.94 -18.16
N ARG A 65 -47.87 11.82 -17.17
CA ARG A 65 -48.77 12.97 -17.27
C ARG A 65 -48.17 14.11 -18.12
N ASP A 66 -46.84 14.25 -18.13
CA ASP A 66 -46.15 15.32 -18.86
C ASP A 66 -46.10 15.06 -20.38
N TRP A 67 -46.10 13.80 -20.79
CA TRP A 67 -46.04 13.39 -22.21
C TRP A 67 -47.29 13.81 -23.00
N HIS A 68 -48.48 13.59 -22.41
CA HIS A 68 -49.74 13.97 -23.04
C HIS A 68 -49.99 15.48 -23.05
N ALA A 69 -49.46 16.23 -22.08
CA ALA A 69 -49.71 17.67 -21.95
C ALA A 69 -48.74 18.56 -22.76
N ARG A 70 -47.49 18.12 -22.98
CA ARG A 70 -46.44 18.97 -23.57
C ARG A 70 -45.98 18.56 -24.97
N ILE A 71 -46.09 17.29 -25.35
CA ILE A 71 -45.59 16.81 -26.66
C ILE A 71 -46.72 16.68 -27.69
N LEU A 72 -47.91 16.23 -27.30
CA LEU A 72 -49.04 16.08 -28.23
C LEU A 72 -49.43 17.38 -28.97
N PRO A 73 -49.36 18.60 -28.37
CA PRO A 73 -49.68 19.83 -29.08
C PRO A 73 -48.66 20.25 -30.16
N LEU A 74 -47.42 19.72 -30.11
CA LEU A 74 -46.37 20.05 -31.09
C LEU A 74 -46.59 19.42 -32.47
N PHE A 75 -47.53 18.47 -32.58
CA PHE A 75 -47.84 17.76 -33.83
C PHE A 75 -49.17 18.20 -34.48
N SER A 76 -49.88 19.16 -33.89
CA SER A 76 -51.24 19.51 -34.36
C SER A 76 -51.31 20.69 -35.31
N ASP A 77 -50.33 21.61 -35.36
CA ASP A 77 -50.47 22.83 -36.17
C ASP A 77 -49.11 23.38 -36.66
N ARG A 78 -48.51 22.80 -37.72
CA ARG A 78 -47.47 23.45 -38.55
C ARG A 78 -47.42 22.93 -40.01
N PRO A 79 -47.05 23.77 -40.99
CA PRO A 79 -47.08 23.46 -42.43
C PRO A 79 -45.97 22.50 -42.91
N PRO A 80 -46.05 21.94 -44.14
CA PRO A 80 -45.45 20.65 -44.53
C PRO A 80 -43.93 20.60 -44.76
N ALA A 81 -43.17 21.63 -44.38
CA ALA A 81 -41.73 21.72 -44.71
C ALA A 81 -40.78 21.37 -43.55
N GLU A 82 -41.24 21.37 -42.29
CA GLU A 82 -40.41 21.00 -41.12
C GLU A 82 -40.62 19.55 -40.64
N ALA A 83 -41.53 18.79 -41.28
CA ALA A 83 -41.84 17.41 -40.88
C ALA A 83 -40.75 16.38 -41.22
N GLN A 84 -39.80 16.71 -42.12
CA GLN A 84 -38.77 15.75 -42.57
C GLN A 84 -37.70 15.47 -41.50
N GLY A 85 -37.38 16.42 -40.62
CA GLY A 85 -36.38 16.24 -39.56
C GLY A 85 -36.86 15.32 -38.42
N HIS A 86 -38.15 15.39 -38.07
CA HIS A 86 -38.72 14.59 -36.97
C HIS A 86 -39.04 13.14 -37.38
N ILE A 87 -39.29 12.88 -38.66
CA ILE A 87 -39.49 11.52 -39.20
C ILE A 87 -38.19 10.71 -39.13
N ILE A 88 -37.03 11.34 -39.36
CA ILE A 88 -35.72 10.68 -39.24
C ILE A 88 -35.44 10.31 -37.77
N LEU A 89 -35.77 11.17 -36.81
CA LEU A 89 -35.60 10.90 -35.38
C LEU A 89 -36.52 9.78 -34.88
N ALA A 90 -37.76 9.71 -35.37
CA ALA A 90 -38.70 8.64 -35.04
C ALA A 90 -38.31 7.29 -35.67
N LEU A 91 -37.82 7.29 -36.91
CA LEU A 91 -37.31 6.07 -37.56
C LEU A 91 -36.05 5.52 -36.87
N LEU A 92 -35.15 6.39 -36.41
CA LEU A 92 -33.96 5.98 -35.63
C LEU A 92 -34.33 5.37 -34.27
N LEU A 93 -35.37 5.88 -33.61
CA LEU A 93 -35.89 5.30 -32.37
C LEU A 93 -36.57 3.93 -32.58
N VAL A 94 -37.28 3.74 -33.69
CA VAL A 94 -37.91 2.45 -34.05
C VAL A 94 -36.88 1.40 -34.46
N VAL A 95 -35.84 1.79 -35.20
CA VAL A 95 -34.72 0.89 -35.56
C VAL A 95 -33.91 0.51 -34.32
N GLY A 96 -33.67 1.44 -33.40
CA GLY A 96 -33.04 1.14 -32.10
C GLY A 96 -33.85 0.15 -31.24
N LEU A 97 -35.19 0.24 -31.28
CA LEU A 97 -36.10 -0.68 -30.59
C LEU A 97 -36.15 -2.07 -31.24
N LEU A 98 -36.11 -2.17 -32.57
CA LEU A 98 -36.12 -3.44 -33.31
C LEU A 98 -34.80 -4.22 -33.18
N VAL A 99 -33.66 -3.53 -33.11
CA VAL A 99 -32.36 -4.15 -32.82
C VAL A 99 -32.33 -4.64 -31.36
N GLY A 100 -32.95 -3.93 -30.42
CA GLY A 100 -33.12 -4.37 -29.04
C GLY A 100 -34.00 -5.62 -28.89
N ILE A 101 -35.02 -5.79 -29.73
CA ILE A 101 -35.90 -6.97 -29.72
C ILE A 101 -35.23 -8.20 -30.39
N LEU A 102 -34.40 -8.00 -31.42
CA LEU A 102 -33.65 -9.08 -32.08
C LEU A 102 -32.51 -9.65 -31.21
N ILE A 103 -31.94 -8.87 -30.29
CA ILE A 103 -30.92 -9.34 -29.33
C ILE A 103 -31.56 -10.11 -28.16
N LEU A 104 -32.87 -9.95 -27.91
CA LEU A 104 -33.59 -10.60 -26.81
C LEU A 104 -34.48 -11.80 -27.23
N GLY A 105 -34.60 -12.10 -28.53
CA GLY A 105 -35.53 -13.11 -29.06
C GLY A 105 -34.94 -14.50 -29.39
N GLY A 106 -33.63 -14.72 -29.20
CA GLY A 106 -32.94 -15.91 -29.70
C GLY A 106 -32.70 -17.03 -28.68
N ALA A 107 -33.75 -17.66 -28.12
CA ALA A 107 -33.67 -19.03 -27.59
C ALA A 107 -35.04 -19.60 -27.17
N VAL A 108 -35.65 -20.49 -27.97
CA VAL A 108 -36.30 -21.74 -27.48
C VAL A 108 -36.45 -22.77 -28.63
N HIS A 109 -35.65 -23.85 -28.62
CA HIS A 109 -36.09 -25.25 -28.59
C HIS A 109 -34.92 -26.22 -28.76
N SER A 110 -34.59 -26.97 -27.69
CA SER A 110 -34.06 -28.34 -27.75
C SER A 110 -34.15 -28.96 -26.36
N SER A 111 -34.71 -30.16 -26.32
CA SER A 111 -35.07 -30.97 -25.15
C SER A 111 -33.88 -31.58 -24.41
N GLY A 112 -33.97 -31.71 -23.07
CA GLY A 112 -33.37 -32.84 -22.36
C GLY A 112 -32.59 -32.52 -21.07
N SER A 113 -33.12 -33.04 -19.96
CA SER A 113 -32.48 -33.27 -18.64
C SER A 113 -32.32 -32.09 -17.67
N ARG A 114 -33.05 -32.19 -16.54
CA ARG A 114 -33.06 -31.23 -15.42
C ARG A 114 -31.76 -31.32 -14.61
N LYS A 115 -31.07 -30.19 -14.43
CA LYS A 115 -30.14 -29.91 -13.32
C LYS A 115 -30.60 -28.64 -12.61
N PRO A 116 -30.45 -28.53 -11.26
CA PRO A 116 -30.99 -27.40 -10.52
C PRO A 116 -30.20 -26.13 -10.87
N VAL A 117 -30.94 -25.03 -11.08
CA VAL A 117 -30.42 -23.72 -11.44
C VAL A 117 -29.75 -23.10 -10.21
N GLY A 118 -28.42 -23.11 -10.18
CA GLY A 118 -27.64 -22.22 -9.32
C GLY A 118 -27.75 -20.79 -9.85
N LEU A 119 -27.95 -19.83 -8.95
CA LEU A 119 -27.80 -18.41 -9.23
C LEU A 119 -26.38 -18.18 -9.78
N ARG A 120 -26.26 -17.83 -11.06
CA ARG A 120 -24.99 -17.36 -11.63
C ARG A 120 -24.70 -15.97 -11.07
N GLU A 121 -23.70 -15.89 -10.20
CA GLU A 121 -22.99 -14.62 -9.94
C GLU A 121 -22.43 -14.07 -11.26
N PRO A 122 -22.40 -12.74 -11.46
CA PRO A 122 -21.73 -12.15 -12.61
C PRO A 122 -20.25 -12.52 -12.58
N SER A 123 -19.74 -12.95 -13.73
CA SER A 123 -18.38 -13.46 -13.90
C SER A 123 -17.34 -12.50 -13.32
N LEU A 124 -16.58 -13.00 -12.35
CA LEU A 124 -15.43 -12.39 -11.69
C LEU A 124 -14.19 -12.24 -12.61
N MET A 125 -14.40 -12.15 -13.92
CA MET A 125 -13.33 -12.14 -14.93
C MET A 125 -13.38 -10.83 -15.70
N GLN A 126 -12.25 -10.13 -15.67
CA GLN A 126 -11.95 -8.86 -16.33
C GLN A 126 -12.19 -7.59 -15.50
N PHE A 127 -11.78 -7.62 -14.23
CA PHE A 127 -11.38 -6.37 -13.60
C PHE A 127 -10.02 -5.96 -14.21
N CYS A 128 -10.02 -4.85 -14.97
CA CYS A 128 -8.85 -4.13 -15.48
C CYS A 128 -7.66 -4.99 -15.97
N ASN A 129 -7.62 -5.30 -17.27
CA ASN A 129 -6.41 -5.87 -17.87
C ASN A 129 -5.25 -4.86 -17.76
N GLU A 130 -4.04 -5.35 -17.51
CA GLU A 130 -2.84 -4.66 -16.97
C GLU A 130 -2.31 -3.44 -17.76
N THR A 131 -3.02 -2.93 -18.77
CA THR A 131 -2.62 -1.77 -19.57
C THR A 131 -3.35 -0.48 -19.15
N GLU A 132 -2.56 0.57 -18.91
CA GLU A 132 -2.93 1.85 -18.26
C GLU A 132 -4.16 2.57 -18.83
N ALA A 133 -4.56 2.32 -20.09
CA ALA A 133 -5.59 3.08 -20.79
C ALA A 133 -7.03 2.66 -20.45
N GLY A 134 -7.24 1.47 -19.88
CA GLY A 134 -8.58 0.88 -19.72
C GLY A 134 -9.29 1.12 -18.39
N CYS A 135 -8.59 1.64 -17.37
CA CYS A 135 -9.07 1.58 -15.98
C CYS A 135 -9.69 2.86 -15.43
N GLY A 136 -9.56 4.00 -16.11
CA GLY A 136 -10.03 5.29 -15.61
C GLY A 136 -9.69 5.52 -14.13
N ASN A 137 -10.72 5.80 -13.32
CA ASN A 137 -10.64 6.01 -11.88
C ASN A 137 -10.96 4.75 -11.04
N ASP A 138 -11.20 3.59 -11.69
CA ASP A 138 -11.60 2.37 -10.99
C ASP A 138 -10.39 1.74 -10.31
N CYS A 139 -10.47 1.58 -8.99
CA CYS A 139 -9.49 0.89 -8.17
C CYS A 139 -9.89 -0.55 -7.95
N GLY A 140 -8.91 -1.40 -7.66
CA GLY A 140 -9.14 -2.76 -7.21
C GLY A 140 -9.85 -2.77 -5.86
N LEU A 141 -9.42 -3.65 -4.98
CA LEU A 141 -9.97 -3.64 -3.62
C LEU A 141 -9.65 -2.29 -2.95
N VAL A 142 -10.67 -1.68 -2.35
CA VAL A 142 -10.55 -0.48 -1.51
C VAL A 142 -11.20 -0.75 -0.17
N GLU A 143 -10.49 -0.45 0.92
CA GLU A 143 -10.91 -0.61 2.30
C GLU A 143 -10.86 0.74 3.02
N ASP A 144 -11.99 1.15 3.59
CA ASP A 144 -12.06 2.31 4.47
C ASP A 144 -11.71 1.92 5.91
N GLY A 145 -10.98 2.78 6.61
CA GLY A 145 -10.63 2.63 8.01
C GLY A 145 -9.42 1.74 8.25
N PHE A 146 -8.57 1.55 7.22
CA PHE A 146 -7.36 0.73 7.32
C PHE A 146 -6.14 1.47 6.75
N ASP A 147 -5.00 1.31 7.41
CA ASP A 147 -3.66 1.67 6.95
C ASP A 147 -2.89 0.40 6.57
N TYR A 148 -2.40 0.33 5.34
CA TYR A 148 -1.53 -0.74 4.90
C TYR A 148 -0.09 -0.40 5.33
N PHE A 149 0.27 -0.77 6.55
CA PHE A 149 1.51 -0.30 7.16
C PHE A 149 2.78 -0.87 6.49
N GLY A 150 3.79 -0.02 6.28
CA GLY A 150 5.11 -0.40 5.80
C GLY A 150 5.18 -0.75 4.31
N GLY A 151 6.38 -1.09 3.85
CA GLY A 151 6.65 -1.29 2.42
C GLY A 151 6.60 0.00 1.60
N ASP A 152 6.64 1.17 2.24
CA ASP A 152 6.52 2.46 1.55
C ASP A 152 7.64 2.65 0.54
N LEU A 153 7.26 2.75 -0.73
CA LEU A 153 8.12 3.22 -1.81
C LEU A 153 8.37 4.71 -1.65
N PHE A 154 7.28 5.48 -1.50
CA PHE A 154 7.28 6.92 -1.25
C PHE A 154 5.88 7.45 -0.95
N SER A 155 5.79 8.73 -0.56
CA SER A 155 4.53 9.42 -0.32
C SER A 155 4.38 10.69 -1.16
N LEU A 156 3.14 11.02 -1.53
CA LEU A 156 2.75 12.23 -2.26
C LEU A 156 1.83 13.07 -1.37
N GLY A 157 2.07 14.37 -1.28
CA GLY A 157 1.15 15.33 -0.63
C GLY A 157 0.06 15.82 -1.59
N ASP A 158 -0.91 16.56 -1.05
CA ASP A 158 -1.96 17.27 -1.80
C ASP A 158 -2.76 16.40 -2.79
N ILE A 159 -2.92 15.12 -2.44
CA ILE A 159 -3.74 14.17 -3.18
C ILE A 159 -5.20 14.33 -2.77
N GLU A 160 -6.04 14.69 -3.73
CA GLU A 160 -7.44 15.05 -3.54
C GLU A 160 -8.28 13.94 -2.89
N ASN A 161 -8.10 12.70 -3.34
CA ASN A 161 -8.87 11.53 -2.90
C ASN A 161 -8.13 10.21 -3.12
N GLU A 162 -8.68 9.13 -2.59
CA GLU A 162 -8.12 7.78 -2.65
C GLU A 162 -7.98 7.23 -4.08
N SER A 163 -8.87 7.63 -5.00
CA SER A 163 -8.82 7.19 -6.40
C SER A 163 -7.58 7.75 -7.10
N VAL A 164 -7.21 9.00 -6.82
CA VAL A 164 -5.96 9.59 -7.33
C VAL A 164 -4.73 8.86 -6.75
N CYS A 165 -4.74 8.55 -5.45
CA CYS A 165 -3.65 7.80 -4.82
C CYS A 165 -3.46 6.41 -5.45
N CYS A 166 -4.55 5.70 -5.66
CA CYS A 166 -4.60 4.43 -6.36
C CYS A 166 -4.08 4.51 -7.80
N ALA A 167 -4.44 5.56 -8.55
CA ALA A 167 -3.94 5.78 -9.90
C ALA A 167 -2.41 6.01 -9.91
N HIS A 168 -1.86 6.68 -8.90
CA HIS A 168 -0.41 6.77 -8.74
C HIS A 168 0.23 5.40 -8.47
N CYS A 169 -0.42 4.54 -7.67
CA CYS A 169 0.08 3.18 -7.41
C CYS A 169 0.10 2.36 -8.69
N ARG A 170 -0.96 2.43 -9.48
CA ARG A 170 -1.04 1.69 -10.76
C ARG A 170 0.08 2.06 -11.73
N ARG A 171 0.49 3.32 -11.76
CA ARG A 171 1.58 3.81 -12.63
C ARG A 171 2.98 3.48 -12.11
N GLU A 172 3.12 3.15 -10.83
CA GLU A 172 4.40 2.77 -10.24
C GLU A 172 4.57 1.24 -10.37
N PRO A 173 5.50 0.74 -11.22
CA PRO A 173 5.62 -0.70 -11.50
C PRO A 173 5.90 -1.55 -10.27
N ASN A 174 6.48 -0.96 -9.22
CA ASN A 174 6.78 -1.67 -7.97
C ASN A 174 5.66 -1.60 -6.93
N CYS A 175 4.59 -0.84 -7.17
CA CYS A 175 3.55 -0.62 -6.18
C CYS A 175 2.58 -1.81 -6.16
N THR A 176 2.54 -2.51 -5.03
CA THR A 176 1.59 -3.60 -4.79
C THR A 176 0.35 -3.11 -4.07
N SER A 177 0.45 -2.03 -3.29
CA SER A 177 -0.67 -1.51 -2.50
C SER A 177 -0.48 -0.02 -2.14
N TRP A 178 -1.52 0.63 -1.64
CA TRP A 178 -1.47 2.06 -1.31
C TRP A 178 -2.34 2.39 -0.09
N THR A 179 -2.03 3.53 0.54
CA THR A 179 -2.84 4.14 1.62
C THR A 179 -2.96 5.64 1.39
N TRP A 180 -4.18 6.17 1.45
CA TRP A 180 -4.46 7.59 1.41
C TRP A 180 -5.03 8.07 2.74
N GLY A 181 -4.50 9.17 3.27
CA GLY A 181 -5.03 9.81 4.47
C GLY A 181 -6.15 10.79 4.14
N LYS A 182 -7.30 10.59 4.78
CA LYS A 182 -8.51 11.38 4.53
C LYS A 182 -8.29 12.86 4.75
N SER A 183 -8.88 13.70 3.91
CA SER A 183 -8.89 15.16 4.11
C SER A 183 -9.51 15.57 5.45
N SER A 184 -10.46 14.77 5.97
CA SER A 184 -11.08 14.93 7.30
C SER A 184 -10.27 14.35 8.46
N SER A 185 -9.07 13.80 8.20
CA SER A 185 -8.22 13.18 9.23
C SER A 185 -7.95 14.14 10.39
N GLY A 186 -8.06 13.67 11.63
CA GLY A 186 -7.58 14.40 12.80
C GLY A 186 -6.06 14.60 12.80
N TYR A 187 -5.33 13.75 12.05
CA TYR A 187 -3.89 13.82 11.89
C TYR A 187 -3.53 14.69 10.69
N SER A 188 -3.11 15.93 10.95
CA SER A 188 -2.69 16.91 9.92
C SER A 188 -1.71 16.32 8.90
N ARG A 189 -0.69 15.59 9.38
CA ARG A 189 0.35 14.92 8.57
C ARG A 189 -0.16 13.91 7.53
N MET A 190 -1.38 13.41 7.70
CA MET A 190 -1.99 12.42 6.79
C MET A 190 -2.97 13.06 5.81
N ARG A 191 -3.45 14.29 6.06
CA ARG A 191 -4.50 14.90 5.25
C ARG A 191 -4.04 15.05 3.80
N GLY A 192 -4.77 14.42 2.89
CA GLY A 192 -4.45 14.46 1.46
C GLY A 192 -3.10 13.82 1.13
N ARG A 193 -2.54 12.98 2.01
CA ARG A 193 -1.24 12.33 1.76
C ARG A 193 -1.46 10.89 1.29
N CYS A 194 -0.87 10.55 0.15
CA CYS A 194 -0.87 9.22 -0.43
C CYS A 194 0.46 8.52 -0.13
N TYR A 195 0.41 7.26 0.29
CA TYR A 195 1.54 6.39 0.57
C TYR A 195 1.50 5.21 -0.40
N LEU A 196 2.50 5.11 -1.25
CA LEU A 196 2.63 4.09 -2.29
C LEU A 196 3.56 3.00 -1.78
N LYS A 197 3.18 1.73 -1.93
CA LYS A 197 3.78 0.64 -1.16
C LYS A 197 4.09 -0.57 -2.03
N ARG A 198 5.20 -1.24 -1.72
CA ARG A 198 5.58 -2.57 -2.16
C ARG A 198 5.60 -3.51 -0.97
N GLN A 199 4.41 -3.90 -0.53
CA GLN A 199 4.28 -4.94 0.49
C GLN A 199 4.56 -6.32 -0.13
N LEU A 200 5.47 -7.08 0.48
CA LEU A 200 5.73 -8.49 0.14
C LEU A 200 4.82 -9.45 0.93
N GLU A 201 4.41 -9.00 2.12
CA GLU A 201 3.43 -9.62 3.01
C GLU A 201 2.36 -8.57 3.31
N LEU A 202 1.08 -8.92 3.24
CA LEU A 202 -0.01 -8.00 3.55
C LEU A 202 0.03 -7.62 5.03
N LYS A 203 0.27 -6.33 5.29
CA LYS A 203 0.24 -5.74 6.63
C LYS A 203 -0.81 -4.64 6.65
N ARG A 204 -1.88 -4.82 7.42
CA ARG A 204 -3.00 -3.86 7.55
C ARG A 204 -3.36 -3.58 9.01
N HIS A 205 -3.65 -2.34 9.36
CA HIS A 205 -4.02 -1.92 10.72
C HIS A 205 -5.27 -1.04 10.66
N GLY A 206 -6.16 -1.17 11.65
CA GLY A 206 -7.35 -0.33 11.74
C GLY A 206 -6.99 1.12 12.03
N HIS A 207 -7.27 2.03 11.10
CA HIS A 207 -6.99 3.46 11.22
C HIS A 207 -8.11 4.27 10.55
N ALA A 208 -9.03 4.83 11.33
CA ALA A 208 -10.25 5.49 10.83
C ALA A 208 -10.01 6.67 9.87
N ALA A 209 -8.82 7.28 9.94
CA ALA A 209 -8.39 8.40 9.09
C ALA A 209 -7.72 7.95 7.77
N ALA A 210 -7.66 6.66 7.48
CA ALA A 210 -6.99 6.11 6.31
C ALA A 210 -7.96 5.32 5.42
N ILE A 211 -7.72 5.36 4.11
CA ILE A 211 -8.32 4.49 3.10
C ILE A 211 -7.18 3.79 2.39
N SER A 212 -7.24 2.47 2.25
CA SER A 212 -6.17 1.67 1.61
C SER A 212 -6.71 0.77 0.52
N GLY A 213 -5.84 0.26 -0.34
CA GLY A 213 -6.27 -0.65 -1.38
C GLY A 213 -5.19 -1.20 -2.28
N PHE A 214 -5.64 -1.93 -3.30
CA PHE A 214 -4.82 -2.50 -4.36
C PHE A 214 -5.13 -1.83 -5.71
N PRO A 215 -4.12 -1.56 -6.55
CA PRO A 215 -4.30 -0.73 -7.74
C PRO A 215 -5.07 -1.41 -8.87
N THR A 216 -5.03 -2.74 -8.96
CA THR A 216 -5.39 -3.50 -10.17
C THR A 216 -6.31 -4.70 -9.95
N SER A 217 -6.55 -5.20 -8.74
CA SER A 217 -7.41 -6.37 -8.54
C SER A 217 -8.35 -6.24 -7.35
N GLN A 218 -9.60 -6.69 -7.54
CA GLN A 218 -10.58 -6.87 -6.46
C GLN A 218 -10.30 -8.12 -5.62
N VAL A 219 -9.56 -9.07 -6.19
CA VAL A 219 -9.17 -10.32 -5.53
C VAL A 219 -7.66 -10.46 -5.57
N VAL A 220 -7.06 -10.46 -4.39
CA VAL A 220 -5.63 -10.67 -4.26
C VAL A 220 -5.38 -12.08 -3.77
N THR A 221 -4.44 -12.74 -4.43
CA THR A 221 -4.01 -14.10 -4.14
C THR A 221 -2.77 -14.09 -3.26
N PHE A 222 -2.81 -14.92 -2.22
CA PHE A 222 -1.75 -15.05 -1.23
C PHE A 222 -1.31 -16.50 -1.08
N GLN A 223 -0.04 -16.70 -0.77
CA GLN A 223 0.44 -17.90 -0.09
C GLN A 223 0.32 -17.65 1.41
N ILE A 224 -0.53 -18.42 2.09
CA ILE A 224 -0.71 -18.33 3.54
C ILE A 224 0.37 -19.20 4.19
N LYS A 225 1.32 -18.56 4.85
CA LYS A 225 2.50 -19.20 5.40
C LYS A 225 2.42 -19.22 6.91
N SER A 226 2.70 -20.37 7.53
CA SER A 226 3.04 -20.42 8.94
C SER A 226 4.36 -19.67 9.13
N ARG A 227 4.47 -18.81 10.15
CA ARG A 227 5.76 -18.17 10.50
C ARG A 227 6.84 -19.21 10.87
N HIS A 228 6.47 -20.48 10.97
CA HIS A 228 7.34 -21.65 11.13
C HIS A 228 7.74 -22.35 9.82
N GLY A 229 7.63 -21.68 8.67
CA GLY A 229 8.36 -22.07 7.46
C GLY A 229 7.59 -22.94 6.48
N LEU A 230 6.47 -23.52 6.89
CA LEU A 230 5.56 -24.30 6.03
C LEU A 230 4.39 -23.45 5.52
N CYS A 231 3.80 -23.88 4.42
CA CYS A 231 2.68 -23.20 3.77
C CYS A 231 1.39 -24.00 3.92
N MET A 232 0.28 -23.27 4.05
CA MET A 232 -1.05 -23.86 4.04
C MET A 232 -1.39 -24.35 2.63
N GLU A 233 -1.69 -25.63 2.52
CA GLU A 233 -2.04 -26.32 1.29
C GLU A 233 -3.37 -27.06 1.46
N TRP A 234 -4.06 -27.27 0.34
CA TRP A 234 -5.27 -28.07 0.30
C TRP A 234 -5.20 -29.21 -0.70
N GLU A 235 -5.86 -30.32 -0.37
CA GLU A 235 -6.10 -31.46 -1.26
C GLU A 235 -7.47 -32.05 -0.94
N GLY A 236 -8.33 -32.21 -1.96
CA GLY A 236 -9.74 -32.53 -1.71
C GLY A 236 -10.37 -31.45 -0.81
N ASP A 237 -11.01 -31.87 0.29
CA ASP A 237 -11.58 -30.96 1.30
C ASP A 237 -10.64 -30.68 2.48
N ALA A 238 -9.46 -31.31 2.53
CA ALA A 238 -8.52 -31.21 3.63
C ALA A 238 -7.58 -30.00 3.49
N VAL A 239 -7.20 -29.42 4.64
CA VAL A 239 -6.27 -28.28 4.73
C VAL A 239 -5.16 -28.62 5.73
N PHE A 240 -3.91 -28.53 5.28
CA PHE A 240 -2.74 -28.99 6.03
C PHE A 240 -1.49 -28.16 5.70
N LEU A 241 -0.40 -28.40 6.43
CA LEU A 241 0.89 -27.77 6.17
C LEU A 241 1.75 -28.57 5.20
N ALA A 242 2.34 -27.90 4.22
CA ALA A 242 3.25 -28.48 3.23
C ALA A 242 4.47 -27.59 2.97
N GLU A 243 5.43 -28.10 2.20
CA GLU A 243 6.57 -27.30 1.75
C GLU A 243 6.09 -26.16 0.86
N CYS A 244 6.60 -24.96 1.09
CA CYS A 244 6.18 -23.79 0.33
C CYS A 244 6.59 -23.88 -1.15
N GLY A 245 5.59 -23.97 -2.02
CA GLY A 245 5.76 -23.91 -3.47
C GLY A 245 6.05 -22.49 -3.98
N ASN A 246 6.32 -22.42 -5.29
CA ASN A 246 6.44 -21.16 -6.02
C ASN A 246 5.05 -20.64 -6.45
N SER A 247 5.03 -19.59 -7.27
CA SER A 247 3.78 -19.00 -7.83
C SER A 247 2.99 -19.93 -8.76
N SER A 248 3.46 -21.14 -9.09
CA SER A 248 2.71 -22.13 -9.88
C SER A 248 1.97 -23.16 -9.02
N GLN A 249 2.24 -23.24 -7.71
CA GLN A 249 1.57 -24.19 -6.82
C GLN A 249 0.14 -23.75 -6.50
N ARG A 250 -0.82 -24.14 -7.34
CA ARG A 250 -2.24 -23.72 -7.24
C ARG A 250 -2.90 -24.09 -5.91
N SER A 251 -2.58 -25.24 -5.33
CA SER A 251 -3.11 -25.68 -4.03
C SER A 251 -2.64 -24.83 -2.84
N GLN A 252 -1.67 -23.93 -3.05
CA GLN A 252 -1.19 -22.97 -2.05
C GLN A 252 -1.56 -21.52 -2.39
N GLN A 253 -2.41 -21.30 -3.39
CA GLN A 253 -2.92 -19.98 -3.73
C GLN A 253 -4.29 -19.76 -3.13
N TRP A 254 -4.35 -18.81 -2.21
CA TRP A 254 -5.54 -18.47 -1.45
C TRP A 254 -6.01 -17.06 -1.84
N SER A 255 -7.21 -16.98 -2.39
CA SER A 255 -7.88 -15.72 -2.68
C SER A 255 -8.52 -15.17 -1.40
N VAL A 256 -8.03 -14.04 -0.92
CA VAL A 256 -8.56 -13.43 0.32
C VAL A 256 -9.47 -12.27 -0.03
N HIS A 257 -10.76 -12.43 0.26
CA HIS A 257 -11.78 -11.43 0.03
C HIS A 257 -12.00 -10.62 1.31
N LEU A 258 -11.28 -9.49 1.46
CA LEU A 258 -11.30 -8.73 2.72
C LEU A 258 -12.68 -8.13 3.06
N LYS A 259 -13.47 -7.70 2.06
CA LYS A 259 -14.85 -7.19 2.25
C LYS A 259 -15.84 -8.27 2.67
N LEU A 260 -15.66 -9.50 2.18
CA LEU A 260 -16.53 -10.63 2.48
C LEU A 260 -16.01 -11.46 3.66
N HIS A 261 -14.83 -11.11 4.18
CA HIS A 261 -14.12 -11.87 5.21
C HIS A 261 -13.90 -13.34 4.85
N GLN A 262 -13.70 -13.67 3.56
CA GLN A 262 -13.59 -15.06 3.11
C GLN A 262 -12.18 -15.38 2.61
N ILE A 263 -11.73 -16.59 2.91
CA ILE A 263 -10.53 -17.20 2.34
C ILE A 263 -11.01 -18.27 1.36
N ARG A 264 -10.64 -18.13 0.08
CA ARG A 264 -11.13 -18.98 -1.00
C ARG A 264 -9.99 -19.65 -1.76
N THR A 265 -10.27 -20.81 -2.32
CA THR A 265 -9.39 -21.52 -3.25
C THR A 265 -9.64 -21.07 -4.70
N GLU A 266 -8.70 -21.36 -5.60
CA GLU A 266 -8.85 -21.03 -7.04
C GLU A 266 -10.10 -21.65 -7.66
N ASP A 267 -10.51 -22.84 -7.21
CA ASP A 267 -11.73 -23.54 -7.67
C ASP A 267 -13.03 -22.99 -7.06
N GLY A 268 -12.97 -21.92 -6.27
CA GLY A 268 -14.13 -21.19 -5.77
C GLY A 268 -14.75 -21.75 -4.48
N ARG A 269 -14.05 -22.64 -3.75
CA ARG A 269 -14.48 -23.11 -2.42
C ARG A 269 -13.97 -22.18 -1.32
N CYS A 270 -14.66 -22.19 -0.18
CA CYS A 270 -14.35 -21.37 0.99
C CYS A 270 -13.74 -22.21 2.10
N LEU A 271 -12.76 -21.63 2.80
CA LEU A 271 -12.25 -22.16 4.07
C LEU A 271 -13.35 -22.04 5.14
N ASP A 272 -13.67 -23.16 5.77
CA ASP A 272 -14.80 -23.32 6.67
C ASP A 272 -14.35 -23.92 8.01
N SER A 273 -14.85 -23.33 9.09
CA SER A 273 -14.69 -23.80 10.47
C SER A 273 -16.06 -23.98 11.12
N PRO A 274 -16.73 -25.13 10.91
CA PRO A 274 -18.09 -25.34 11.42
C PRO A 274 -18.14 -25.47 12.95
N GLU A 275 -17.01 -25.84 13.56
CA GLU A 275 -16.89 -26.10 15.00
C GLU A 275 -16.02 -25.05 15.69
N CYS A 276 -16.63 -24.24 16.55
CA CYS A 276 -15.96 -23.20 17.32
C CYS A 276 -15.49 -23.74 18.68
N LYS A 277 -14.54 -24.67 18.65
CA LYS A 277 -13.96 -25.31 19.85
C LYS A 277 -12.49 -25.68 19.59
N ASP A 278 -11.76 -25.98 20.66
CA ASP A 278 -10.40 -26.51 20.55
C ASP A 278 -10.40 -27.86 19.82
N GLY A 279 -9.51 -27.98 18.84
CA GLY A 279 -9.47 -29.11 17.91
C GLY A 279 -10.58 -29.11 16.86
N GLY A 280 -11.33 -28.01 16.70
CA GLY A 280 -12.36 -27.88 15.67
C GLY A 280 -11.79 -28.06 14.26
N VAL A 281 -12.56 -28.71 13.39
CA VAL A 281 -12.12 -29.02 12.01
C VAL A 281 -12.05 -27.74 11.18
N VAL A 282 -11.03 -27.66 10.33
CA VAL A 282 -10.91 -26.69 9.24
C VAL A 282 -10.93 -27.46 7.93
N GLN A 283 -11.82 -27.07 7.02
CA GLN A 283 -12.09 -27.79 5.78
C GLN A 283 -12.47 -26.84 4.64
N LEU A 284 -12.52 -27.35 3.41
CA LEU A 284 -13.08 -26.62 2.27
C LEU A 284 -14.55 -27.00 2.04
N ARG A 285 -15.39 -25.99 1.81
CA ARG A 285 -16.82 -26.15 1.48
C ARG A 285 -17.26 -25.16 0.41
N ALA A 286 -18.47 -25.36 -0.12
CA ALA A 286 -19.10 -24.34 -0.95
C ALA A 286 -19.23 -23.01 -0.18
N CYS A 287 -18.97 -21.89 -0.85
CA CYS A 287 -19.08 -20.57 -0.23
C CYS A 287 -20.53 -20.20 0.07
N LEU A 288 -20.80 -19.83 1.33
CA LEU A 288 -22.11 -19.42 1.83
C LEU A 288 -21.94 -18.19 2.73
N HIS A 289 -22.38 -17.02 2.26
CA HIS A 289 -22.23 -15.74 2.97
C HIS A 289 -22.96 -15.67 4.34
N THR A 290 -23.89 -16.58 4.60
CA THR A 290 -24.62 -16.63 5.88
C THR A 290 -23.89 -17.47 6.93
N LEU A 291 -22.85 -18.23 6.55
CA LEU A 291 -22.12 -19.08 7.49
C LEU A 291 -21.00 -18.29 8.17
N HIS A 292 -21.18 -18.00 9.45
CA HIS A 292 -20.17 -17.33 10.27
C HIS A 292 -18.84 -18.09 10.35
N GLY A 293 -18.86 -19.43 10.21
CA GLY A 293 -17.66 -20.28 10.17
C GLY A 293 -16.77 -20.09 8.93
N GLN A 294 -17.26 -19.38 7.91
CA GLN A 294 -16.51 -18.99 6.71
C GLN A 294 -16.05 -17.53 6.74
N HIS A 295 -16.29 -16.81 7.84
CA HIS A 295 -15.87 -15.43 8.02
C HIS A 295 -14.62 -15.37 8.92
N TRP A 296 -13.56 -14.78 8.36
CA TRP A 296 -12.22 -14.75 8.92
C TRP A 296 -11.76 -13.31 9.17
N ILE A 297 -11.23 -13.07 10.36
CA ILE A 297 -10.65 -11.81 10.81
C ILE A 297 -9.15 -12.03 10.98
N PHE A 298 -8.35 -11.32 10.20
CA PHE A 298 -6.89 -11.34 10.33
C PHE A 298 -6.40 -10.19 11.19
N ALA A 299 -5.64 -10.51 12.25
CA ALA A 299 -4.99 -9.55 13.13
C ALA A 299 -3.48 -9.43 12.82
N ARG A 300 -3.06 -8.24 12.36
CA ARG A 300 -1.68 -7.90 11.97
C ARG A 300 -0.63 -8.23 13.04
N ASP A 301 -0.79 -7.71 14.25
CA ASP A 301 0.31 -7.65 15.22
C ASP A 301 0.62 -9.01 15.88
N SER A 302 -0.34 -9.94 15.79
CA SER A 302 -0.24 -11.29 16.34
C SER A 302 -0.12 -12.38 15.28
N GLY A 303 -0.41 -12.07 14.00
CA GLY A 303 -0.46 -13.07 12.92
C GLY A 303 -1.63 -14.05 13.06
N LEU A 304 -2.63 -13.73 13.88
CA LEU A 304 -3.77 -14.60 14.13
C LEU A 304 -4.78 -14.50 13.00
N ILE A 305 -5.35 -15.64 12.61
CA ILE A 305 -6.53 -15.72 11.74
C ILE A 305 -7.68 -16.26 12.58
N GLU A 306 -8.60 -15.39 12.91
CA GLU A 306 -9.70 -15.63 13.84
C GLU A 306 -11.00 -15.88 13.07
N ASN A 307 -11.86 -16.79 13.53
CA ASN A 307 -13.23 -16.90 13.05
C ASN A 307 -14.17 -15.97 13.82
N PHE A 308 -15.44 -15.86 13.40
CA PHE A 308 -16.41 -14.99 14.09
C PHE A 308 -16.63 -15.31 15.58
N ALA A 309 -16.34 -16.55 16.01
CA ALA A 309 -16.48 -17.00 17.38
C ALA A 309 -15.22 -16.80 18.24
N LYS A 310 -14.23 -16.03 17.77
CA LYS A 310 -13.00 -15.71 18.53
C LYS A 310 -12.05 -16.90 18.73
N TYR A 311 -12.16 -17.93 17.89
CA TYR A 311 -11.18 -19.03 17.79
C TYR A 311 -10.23 -18.78 16.63
N CYS A 312 -8.98 -19.24 16.76
CA CYS A 312 -7.93 -19.00 15.79
C CYS A 312 -7.53 -20.27 15.02
N LEU A 313 -7.17 -20.11 13.74
CA LEU A 313 -6.47 -21.13 12.98
C LEU A 313 -5.13 -21.45 13.64
N MET A 314 -4.88 -22.74 13.80
CA MET A 314 -3.69 -23.25 14.47
C MET A 314 -3.23 -24.56 13.82
N ALA A 315 -1.92 -24.67 13.61
CA ALA A 315 -1.27 -25.93 13.25
C ALA A 315 -0.61 -26.56 14.49
N PRO A 316 -1.06 -27.75 14.96
CA PRO A 316 -0.55 -28.36 16.18
C PRO A 316 0.95 -28.69 16.11
N SER A 317 1.45 -28.97 14.90
CA SER A 317 2.86 -29.26 14.64
C SER A 317 3.34 -28.35 13.50
N PRO A 318 3.60 -27.06 13.77
CA PRO A 318 3.76 -26.04 12.74
C PRO A 318 5.03 -26.17 11.88
N THR A 319 5.94 -27.06 12.27
CA THR A 319 7.17 -27.43 11.55
C THR A 319 7.07 -28.81 10.88
N THR A 320 5.94 -29.51 11.00
CA THR A 320 5.76 -30.87 10.48
C THR A 320 4.89 -30.87 9.23
N LYS A 321 5.43 -31.39 8.12
CA LYS A 321 4.67 -31.61 6.88
C LYS A 321 3.50 -32.56 7.13
N GLY A 322 2.34 -32.23 6.58
CA GLY A 322 1.08 -32.96 6.78
C GLY A 322 0.36 -32.63 8.09
N SER A 323 0.87 -31.71 8.92
CA SER A 323 0.13 -31.26 10.10
C SER A 323 -1.18 -30.59 9.68
N ASN A 324 -2.30 -31.07 10.22
CA ASN A 324 -3.63 -30.50 9.95
C ASN A 324 -3.72 -29.07 10.51
N VAL A 325 -4.52 -28.24 9.84
CA VAL A 325 -4.93 -26.95 10.39
C VAL A 325 -6.24 -27.14 11.16
N THR A 326 -6.31 -26.64 12.39
CA THR A 326 -7.46 -26.82 13.30
C THR A 326 -7.80 -25.52 14.02
N MET A 327 -8.97 -25.45 14.64
CA MET A 327 -9.41 -24.30 15.44
C MET A 327 -9.03 -24.46 16.91
N TRP A 328 -8.51 -23.39 17.52
CA TRP A 328 -8.11 -23.33 18.93
C TRP A 328 -8.32 -21.95 19.55
N ALA A 329 -8.45 -21.89 20.87
CA ALA A 329 -8.41 -20.63 21.60
C ALA A 329 -7.18 -19.79 21.21
N CYS A 330 -7.39 -18.52 20.87
CA CYS A 330 -6.34 -17.67 20.32
C CYS A 330 -5.18 -17.43 21.30
N SER A 331 -3.95 -17.72 20.86
CA SER A 331 -2.72 -17.44 21.61
C SER A 331 -1.71 -16.68 20.76
N PRO A 332 -1.51 -15.36 20.97
CA PRO A 332 -0.52 -14.56 20.22
C PRO A 332 0.93 -15.05 20.39
N ALA A 333 1.25 -15.69 21.52
CA ALA A 333 2.56 -16.29 21.77
C ALA A 333 2.67 -17.74 21.23
N GLY A 334 1.56 -18.35 20.84
CA GLY A 334 1.50 -19.72 20.35
C GLY A 334 2.15 -19.84 18.98
N LEU A 335 3.22 -20.63 18.89
CA LEU A 335 3.98 -20.84 17.66
C LEU A 335 3.07 -21.26 16.48
N GLY A 336 2.16 -22.21 16.70
CA GLY A 336 1.25 -22.73 15.68
C GLY A 336 0.13 -21.79 15.25
N HIS A 337 -0.04 -20.63 15.89
CA HIS A 337 -1.13 -19.68 15.61
C HIS A 337 -0.71 -18.54 14.69
N ARG A 338 0.57 -18.44 14.32
CA ARG A 338 1.13 -17.28 13.64
C ARG A 338 1.23 -17.51 12.14
N TRP A 339 0.45 -16.73 11.40
CA TRP A 339 0.33 -16.79 9.95
C TRP A 339 0.77 -15.47 9.30
N GLY A 340 1.22 -15.57 8.04
CA GLY A 340 1.54 -14.44 7.18
C GLY A 340 0.93 -14.61 5.79
N PHE A 341 0.47 -13.51 5.20
CA PHE A 341 -0.18 -13.48 3.88
C PHE A 341 0.79 -12.92 2.85
N TRP A 342 1.48 -13.81 2.12
CA TRP A 342 2.51 -13.43 1.15
C TRP A 342 1.90 -13.30 -0.24
N PHE A 343 2.09 -12.17 -0.92
CA PHE A 343 1.52 -11.98 -2.26
C PHE A 343 2.07 -13.03 -3.23
N THR A 344 1.21 -13.77 -3.93
CA THR A 344 1.70 -14.81 -4.87
C THR A 344 2.53 -14.21 -6.02
N SER A 345 2.23 -12.96 -6.41
CA SER A 345 2.96 -12.20 -7.42
C SER A 345 4.39 -11.84 -7.01
N THR A 346 4.70 -11.85 -5.70
CA THR A 346 6.04 -11.50 -5.19
C THR A 346 6.87 -12.72 -4.81
N LEU A 347 6.36 -13.96 -4.93
CA LEU A 347 7.06 -15.16 -4.45
C LEU A 347 8.39 -15.45 -5.17
N ASN A 348 8.56 -14.93 -6.38
CA ASN A 348 9.81 -15.04 -7.15
C ASN A 348 10.80 -13.89 -6.85
N ASP A 349 10.42 -12.93 -6.00
CA ASP A 349 11.29 -11.84 -5.56
C ASP A 349 12.41 -12.40 -4.67
N PRO A 350 13.70 -12.10 -4.96
CA PRO A 350 14.83 -12.52 -4.13
C PRO A 350 14.69 -12.12 -2.65
N LYS A 351 14.03 -10.98 -2.35
CA LYS A 351 13.78 -10.54 -0.98
C LYS A 351 12.80 -11.45 -0.25
N VAL A 352 11.84 -12.06 -0.96
CA VAL A 352 10.94 -13.07 -0.38
C VAL A 352 11.70 -14.35 -0.09
N ALA A 353 12.62 -14.77 -0.97
CA ALA A 353 13.47 -15.93 -0.71
C ALA A 353 14.37 -15.72 0.51
N GLU A 354 14.92 -14.51 0.68
CA GLU A 354 15.74 -14.18 1.85
C GLU A 354 14.91 -14.11 3.14
N ALA A 355 13.76 -13.44 3.12
CA ALA A 355 12.84 -13.44 4.26
C ALA A 355 12.40 -14.87 4.66
N LYS A 356 12.18 -15.74 3.67
CA LYS A 356 11.88 -17.16 3.89
C LYS A 356 13.03 -17.90 4.58
N LYS A 357 14.30 -17.63 4.22
CA LYS A 357 15.50 -18.21 4.85
C LYS A 357 15.75 -17.67 6.26
N VAL A 358 15.53 -16.37 6.45
CA VAL A 358 15.67 -15.67 7.74
C VAL A 358 14.70 -16.27 8.76
N GLU A 359 13.44 -16.48 8.40
CA GLU A 359 12.46 -17.17 9.27
C GLU A 359 12.87 -18.63 9.54
N ALA A 360 13.26 -19.39 8.51
CA ALA A 360 13.69 -20.80 8.62
C ALA A 360 14.92 -20.99 9.52
N THR A 361 15.89 -20.06 9.50
CA THR A 361 17.14 -20.15 10.28
C THR A 361 16.90 -19.94 11.78
N THR A 362 15.85 -19.19 12.14
CA THR A 362 15.42 -19.03 13.54
C THR A 362 14.94 -20.36 14.17
N MET A 363 14.68 -21.41 13.36
CA MET A 363 14.17 -22.71 13.84
C MET A 363 15.25 -23.72 14.21
N THR A 364 16.49 -23.57 13.73
CA THR A 364 17.55 -24.57 13.99
C THR A 364 18.29 -24.31 15.31
N THR A 365 18.03 -23.18 15.98
CA THR A 365 18.66 -22.80 17.26
C THR A 365 17.68 -22.89 18.43
N THR A 366 16.87 -23.96 18.48
CA THR A 366 16.12 -24.35 19.69
C THR A 366 16.73 -25.61 20.32
N THR A 367 18.06 -25.66 20.42
CA THR A 367 18.73 -26.47 21.44
C THR A 367 19.10 -25.52 22.55
N HIS A 368 18.45 -25.69 23.71
CA HIS A 368 18.64 -24.97 24.96
C HIS A 368 20.02 -24.29 25.11
N THR A 369 20.06 -22.99 24.87
CA THR A 369 20.82 -22.06 25.69
C THR A 369 19.84 -20.99 26.13
N THR A 370 19.60 -20.90 27.43
CA THR A 370 18.84 -19.84 28.08
C THR A 370 19.58 -18.51 27.90
N HIS A 371 19.48 -17.91 26.72
CA HIS A 371 19.61 -16.48 26.57
C HIS A 371 18.19 -15.96 26.39
N THR A 372 17.61 -15.49 27.49
CA THR A 372 16.43 -14.64 27.46
C THR A 372 16.81 -13.36 26.74
N HIS A 373 16.77 -13.38 25.40
CA HIS A 373 16.86 -12.16 24.62
C HIS A 373 15.53 -11.43 24.82
N THR A 374 15.52 -10.51 25.79
CA THR A 374 14.43 -9.54 25.93
C THR A 374 14.35 -8.76 24.64
N ALA A 375 13.14 -8.59 24.08
CA ALA A 375 12.93 -7.68 22.97
C ALA A 375 13.53 -6.31 23.31
N PRO A 376 14.19 -5.62 22.35
CA PRO A 376 14.76 -4.32 22.64
C PRO A 376 13.67 -3.37 23.11
N GLY A 377 13.99 -2.59 24.15
CA GLY A 377 13.20 -1.44 24.54
C GLY A 377 13.35 -0.28 23.53
N ASP A 378 12.93 0.90 23.96
CA ASP A 378 13.00 2.14 23.19
C ASP A 378 14.08 3.11 23.73
N SER A 379 15.06 2.58 24.48
CA SER A 379 16.12 3.38 25.06
C SER A 379 17.17 3.78 24.01
N LEU A 380 17.54 5.07 23.98
CA LEU A 380 18.36 5.66 22.93
C LEU A 380 19.68 6.22 23.47
N PHE A 381 20.80 5.73 22.93
CA PHE A 381 22.12 6.36 22.99
C PHE A 381 22.30 7.24 21.75
N CYS A 382 22.30 8.56 21.91
CA CYS A 382 22.41 9.49 20.79
C CYS A 382 23.76 10.18 20.79
N TYR A 383 24.34 10.35 19.61
CA TYR A 383 25.61 11.05 19.46
C TYR A 383 25.66 11.92 18.21
N THR A 384 26.55 12.91 18.25
CA THR A 384 26.80 13.83 17.14
C THR A 384 28.28 14.22 17.10
N VAL A 385 28.76 14.62 15.93
CA VAL A 385 30.11 15.17 15.73
C VAL A 385 29.94 16.64 15.38
N MET A 386 30.60 17.52 16.13
CA MET A 386 30.47 18.96 15.99
C MET A 386 31.83 19.60 15.77
N LEU A 387 31.95 20.43 14.74
CA LEU A 387 33.08 21.34 14.58
C LEU A 387 33.11 22.33 15.74
N ALA A 388 34.27 22.46 16.40
CA ALA A 388 34.44 23.34 17.56
C ALA A 388 34.24 24.83 17.23
N THR A 389 34.35 25.18 15.96
CA THR A 389 34.23 26.54 15.42
C THR A 389 33.20 26.57 14.29
N GLY A 390 32.53 27.71 14.11
CA GLY A 390 31.53 27.91 13.07
C GLY A 390 30.08 27.77 13.58
N GLU A 391 29.15 27.63 12.63
CA GLU A 391 27.70 27.65 12.89
C GLU A 391 27.22 26.45 13.71
N GLU A 392 27.82 25.27 13.54
CA GLU A 392 27.41 24.03 14.24
C GLU A 392 27.43 24.19 15.77
N LYS A 393 28.38 24.98 16.30
CA LYS A 393 28.44 25.28 17.73
C LYS A 393 27.16 25.96 18.21
N GLN A 394 26.64 26.93 17.47
CA GLN A 394 25.42 27.65 17.85
C GLN A 394 24.18 26.74 17.79
N LEU A 395 24.10 25.87 16.78
CA LEU A 395 23.03 24.88 16.65
C LEU A 395 23.04 23.90 17.84
N MET A 396 24.22 23.41 18.21
CA MET A 396 24.38 22.50 19.34
C MET A 396 24.09 23.16 20.70
N VAL A 397 24.42 24.46 20.86
CA VAL A 397 24.03 25.24 22.05
C VAL A 397 22.50 25.37 22.15
N PHE A 398 21.81 25.63 21.04
CA PHE A 398 20.34 25.64 21.02
C PHE A 398 19.76 24.27 21.41
N HIS A 399 20.28 23.19 20.82
CA HIS A 399 19.84 21.85 21.17
C HIS A 399 20.05 21.54 22.66
N ALA A 400 21.22 21.87 23.21
CA ALA A 400 21.57 21.60 24.61
C ALA A 400 20.73 22.43 25.60
N SER A 401 20.55 23.73 25.33
CA SER A 401 19.80 24.65 26.20
C SER A 401 18.31 24.29 26.31
N GLY A 402 17.69 23.90 25.20
CA GLY A 402 16.29 23.45 25.15
C GLY A 402 16.08 21.96 25.44
N ARG A 403 17.15 21.18 25.67
CA ARG A 403 17.12 19.70 25.67
C ARG A 403 16.43 19.13 24.43
N HIS A 404 16.65 19.75 23.28
CA HIS A 404 16.12 19.30 21.98
C HIS A 404 17.05 18.25 21.34
N GLY A 405 16.56 17.55 20.30
CA GLY A 405 17.38 16.64 19.50
C GLY A 405 17.98 15.53 20.36
N ILE A 406 19.28 15.29 20.19
CA ILE A 406 20.01 14.23 20.92
C ILE A 406 19.95 14.39 22.44
N PHE A 407 19.77 15.61 22.96
CA PHE A 407 19.72 15.86 24.41
C PHE A 407 18.39 15.45 25.05
N SER A 408 17.43 14.98 24.27
CA SER A 408 16.20 14.31 24.75
C SER A 408 16.24 12.78 24.61
N CYS A 409 17.37 12.22 24.19
CA CYS A 409 17.65 10.79 24.30
C CYS A 409 17.97 10.41 25.75
N ASN A 410 18.01 9.10 26.03
CA ASN A 410 18.36 8.61 27.36
C ASN A 410 19.81 8.98 27.70
N GLU A 411 20.67 9.01 26.69
CA GLU A 411 22.02 9.53 26.80
C GLU A 411 22.45 10.27 25.54
N ALA A 412 23.22 11.34 25.73
CA ALA A 412 23.74 12.18 24.66
C ALA A 412 25.27 12.29 24.74
N MET A 413 25.94 12.17 23.60
CA MET A 413 27.39 12.38 23.45
C MET A 413 27.67 13.34 22.30
N VAL A 414 28.39 14.42 22.56
CA VAL A 414 28.88 15.31 21.50
C VAL A 414 30.39 15.13 21.38
N LEU A 415 30.87 14.69 20.22
CA LEU A 415 32.30 14.57 19.93
C LEU A 415 32.78 15.82 19.19
N SER A 416 33.94 16.35 19.59
CA SER A 416 34.58 17.49 18.94
C SER A 416 36.11 17.38 18.98
N SER A 417 36.83 18.25 18.28
CA SER A 417 38.30 18.28 18.32
C SER A 417 38.84 18.87 19.63
N VAL A 418 38.02 19.64 20.35
CA VAL A 418 38.33 20.20 21.67
C VAL A 418 37.11 20.17 22.58
N THR A 419 37.33 20.34 23.88
CA THR A 419 36.24 20.48 24.86
C THR A 419 35.57 21.85 24.69
N VAL A 420 34.26 21.86 24.49
CA VAL A 420 33.42 23.05 24.33
C VAL A 420 32.23 22.94 25.27
N HIS A 421 31.94 24.01 26.02
CA HIS A 421 30.72 24.12 26.81
C HIS A 421 29.53 24.45 25.89
N LEU A 422 28.47 23.65 25.96
CA LEU A 422 27.27 23.82 25.12
C LEU A 422 26.09 24.42 25.88
N GLY A 423 26.24 24.68 27.18
CA GLY A 423 25.17 25.15 28.07
C GLY A 423 24.68 24.06 29.01
N ASN A 424 24.11 24.48 30.15
CA ASN A 424 23.80 23.60 31.28
C ASN A 424 25.05 22.77 31.68
N ASP A 425 24.87 21.48 31.95
CA ASP A 425 25.96 20.56 32.30
C ASP A 425 26.54 19.83 31.07
N PHE A 426 26.24 20.29 29.85
CA PHE A 426 26.67 19.61 28.62
C PHE A 426 28.02 20.12 28.11
N TRP A 427 28.95 19.18 27.94
CA TRP A 427 30.28 19.40 27.40
C TRP A 427 30.58 18.40 26.29
N THR A 428 31.37 18.83 25.30
CA THR A 428 31.87 17.92 24.27
C THR A 428 32.98 17.01 24.82
N GLN A 429 33.09 15.82 24.24
CA GLN A 429 34.20 14.88 24.42
C GLN A 429 35.20 15.05 23.28
N VAL A 430 36.49 15.06 23.63
CA VAL A 430 37.57 15.23 22.64
C VAL A 430 37.77 13.93 21.88
N LEU A 431 37.67 13.99 20.55
CA LEU A 431 38.08 12.90 19.66
C LEU A 431 39.57 13.06 19.33
N PRO A 432 40.47 12.23 19.88
CA PRO A 432 41.90 12.45 19.77
C PRO A 432 42.42 12.25 18.35
N GLY A 433 43.41 13.05 17.96
CA GLY A 433 44.14 12.87 16.70
C GLY A 433 43.39 13.32 15.44
N THR A 434 42.35 14.13 15.57
CA THR A 434 41.61 14.70 14.44
C THR A 434 41.18 16.13 14.71
N ASP A 435 41.23 16.98 13.68
CA ASP A 435 40.68 18.33 13.69
C ASP A 435 39.23 18.39 13.16
N LEU A 436 38.69 17.22 12.78
CA LEU A 436 37.37 16.99 12.17
C LEU A 436 37.16 17.60 10.78
N TYR A 437 38.15 18.30 10.22
CA TYR A 437 38.04 18.87 8.89
C TYR A 437 38.33 17.83 7.81
N VAL A 438 37.51 17.83 6.77
CA VAL A 438 37.60 16.85 5.68
C VAL A 438 37.45 17.52 4.33
N ALA A 439 38.11 16.95 3.33
CA ALA A 439 37.93 17.41 1.96
C ALA A 439 36.49 17.20 1.49
N LYS A 440 36.00 18.13 0.67
CA LYS A 440 34.77 17.94 -0.11
C LYS A 440 35.13 17.37 -1.48
N GLY A 441 34.32 16.48 -2.02
CA GLY A 441 34.59 15.88 -3.32
C GLY A 441 33.38 15.22 -3.99
N GLY A 442 33.65 14.54 -5.10
CA GLY A 442 32.61 13.88 -5.91
C GLY A 442 31.72 14.88 -6.67
N PRO A 443 30.78 14.38 -7.50
CA PRO A 443 29.91 15.23 -8.33
C PRO A 443 29.05 16.24 -7.55
N TRP A 444 28.83 15.97 -6.26
CA TRP A 444 27.93 16.74 -5.38
C TRP A 444 28.67 17.59 -4.34
N GLY A 445 30.02 17.60 -4.34
CA GLY A 445 30.82 18.38 -3.39
C GLY A 445 30.59 18.02 -1.92
N THR A 446 30.32 16.75 -1.63
CA THR A 446 30.00 16.23 -0.29
C THR A 446 31.26 16.01 0.55
N ALA A 447 31.11 16.03 1.87
CA ALA A 447 32.19 15.74 2.81
C ALA A 447 32.70 14.30 2.68
N MET A 448 34.03 14.12 2.62
CA MET A 448 34.69 12.81 2.56
C MET A 448 35.13 12.38 3.97
N ASN A 449 34.14 12.20 4.82
CA ASN A 449 34.25 12.11 6.28
C ASN A 449 34.48 10.71 6.85
N THR A 450 34.52 9.65 6.03
CA THR A 450 34.71 8.27 6.54
C THR A 450 35.91 8.10 7.49
N PRO A 451 37.10 8.68 7.23
CA PRO A 451 38.23 8.55 8.17
C PRO A 451 37.94 9.10 9.57
N VAL A 452 37.23 10.24 9.66
CA VAL A 452 36.80 10.84 10.92
C VAL A 452 35.80 9.91 11.62
N PHE A 453 34.83 9.38 10.89
CA PHE A 453 33.82 8.49 11.47
C PHE A 453 34.38 7.13 11.90
N ILE A 454 35.43 6.61 11.26
CA ILE A 454 36.16 5.44 11.79
C ILE A 454 36.73 5.73 13.18
N ALA A 455 37.27 6.92 13.42
CA ALA A 455 37.72 7.33 14.74
C ALA A 455 36.54 7.48 15.73
N VAL A 456 35.42 8.06 15.29
CA VAL A 456 34.18 8.17 16.08
C VAL A 456 33.67 6.81 16.53
N TRP A 457 33.49 5.87 15.61
CA TRP A 457 33.00 4.52 15.92
C TRP A 457 33.97 3.75 16.83
N SER A 458 35.29 3.94 16.65
CA SER A 458 36.29 3.38 17.56
C SER A 458 36.18 3.99 18.97
N TYR A 459 35.95 5.30 19.08
CA TYR A 459 35.73 5.97 20.36
C TYR A 459 34.47 5.46 21.05
N ILE A 460 33.34 5.38 20.34
CA ILE A 460 32.06 4.90 20.87
C ILE A 460 32.19 3.46 21.37
N LYS A 461 32.81 2.58 20.57
CA LYS A 461 33.11 1.20 20.96
C LYS A 461 33.90 1.15 22.28
N ASN A 462 34.99 1.91 22.36
CA ASN A 462 35.85 1.91 23.54
C ASN A 462 35.19 2.54 24.77
N SER A 463 34.25 3.47 24.58
CA SER A 463 33.49 4.06 25.69
C SER A 463 32.54 3.06 26.34
N ARG A 464 32.08 2.04 25.59
CA ARG A 464 31.07 1.05 25.99
C ARG A 464 29.72 1.62 26.44
N ARG A 465 29.52 2.94 26.37
CA ARG A 465 28.31 3.64 26.84
C ARG A 465 27.06 3.20 26.09
N TYR A 466 27.19 2.93 24.78
CA TYR A 466 26.10 2.44 23.94
C TYR A 466 25.56 1.07 24.37
N GLU A 467 26.33 0.27 25.10
CA GLU A 467 25.94 -1.08 25.53
C GLU A 467 24.76 -1.06 26.54
N HIS A 468 24.52 0.09 27.19
CA HIS A 468 23.44 0.27 28.17
C HIS A 468 22.08 0.63 27.54
N TYR A 469 22.03 0.81 26.22
CA TYR A 469 20.84 1.26 25.50
C TYR A 469 20.49 0.28 24.40
N ASP A 470 19.24 0.30 23.96
CA ASP A 470 18.75 -0.63 22.93
C ASP A 470 19.15 -0.18 21.52
N TRP A 471 19.25 1.14 21.31
CA TRP A 471 19.54 1.75 20.02
C TRP A 471 20.60 2.82 20.12
N SER A 472 21.46 2.87 19.11
CA SER A 472 22.42 3.94 18.88
C SER A 472 21.98 4.81 17.72
N VAL A 473 21.98 6.13 17.92
CA VAL A 473 21.48 7.11 16.94
C VAL A 473 22.52 8.20 16.72
N LYS A 474 23.15 8.21 15.54
CA LYS A 474 23.93 9.37 15.09
C LYS A 474 22.98 10.43 14.56
N VAL A 475 23.20 11.70 14.88
CA VAL A 475 22.41 12.83 14.35
C VAL A 475 23.34 13.99 14.01
N ASP A 476 23.23 14.56 12.81
CA ASP A 476 24.02 15.74 12.44
C ASP A 476 23.62 17.00 13.23
N PRO A 477 24.56 17.93 13.50
CA PRO A 477 24.28 19.16 14.24
C PRO A 477 23.18 20.05 13.64
N ASP A 478 22.93 19.95 12.34
CA ASP A 478 21.93 20.74 11.62
C ASP A 478 20.67 19.96 11.24
N ALA A 479 20.45 18.82 11.89
CA ALA A 479 19.22 18.06 11.77
C ALA A 479 18.27 18.35 12.95
N VAL A 480 17.01 18.67 12.64
CA VAL A 480 15.95 18.72 13.65
C VAL A 480 15.50 17.30 13.93
N PHE A 481 15.85 16.78 15.11
CA PHE A 481 15.52 15.42 15.54
C PHE A 481 14.54 15.38 16.72
N LEU A 482 13.59 14.44 16.66
CA LEU A 482 12.48 14.28 17.60
C LEU A 482 12.49 12.84 18.14
N PRO A 483 13.24 12.54 19.22
CA PRO A 483 13.47 11.16 19.65
C PRO A 483 12.21 10.35 19.94
N TRP A 484 11.12 10.97 20.42
CA TRP A 484 9.87 10.26 20.69
C TRP A 484 9.21 9.70 19.41
N ARG A 485 9.36 10.39 18.27
CA ARG A 485 8.87 9.89 16.98
C ARG A 485 9.67 8.65 16.57
N LEU A 486 10.99 8.66 16.79
CA LEU A 486 11.82 7.49 16.57
C LEU A 486 11.44 6.34 17.52
N ARG A 487 11.25 6.60 18.83
CA ARG A 487 10.82 5.56 19.79
C ARG A 487 9.53 4.88 19.34
N LYS A 488 8.53 5.66 18.91
CA LYS A 488 7.29 5.11 18.34
C LYS A 488 7.56 4.21 17.14
N ALA A 489 8.43 4.63 16.23
CA ALA A 489 8.84 3.81 15.10
C ALA A 489 9.51 2.49 15.51
N LEU A 490 10.32 2.50 16.57
CA LEU A 490 11.07 1.33 17.08
C LEU A 490 10.20 0.35 17.89
N THR A 491 9.03 0.77 18.37
CA THR A 491 8.07 -0.14 19.03
C THR A 491 7.33 -1.07 18.07
N GLU A 492 7.48 -0.88 16.76
CA GLU A 492 6.80 -1.69 15.74
C GLU A 492 7.27 -3.17 15.77
N PRO A 493 6.39 -4.14 15.44
CA PRO A 493 6.69 -5.57 15.58
C PRO A 493 7.95 -6.04 14.85
N GLU A 494 8.32 -5.39 13.74
CA GLU A 494 9.49 -5.73 12.94
C GLU A 494 10.83 -5.47 13.66
N PHE A 495 10.85 -4.67 14.73
CA PHE A 495 12.04 -4.41 15.54
C PHE A 495 12.08 -5.22 16.84
N ARG A 496 11.05 -6.03 17.14
CA ARG A 496 11.07 -6.90 18.33
C ARG A 496 12.24 -7.88 18.35
N GLU A 497 12.76 -8.19 17.16
CA GLU A 497 13.87 -9.10 16.95
C GLU A 497 15.20 -8.36 16.67
N ALA A 498 15.25 -7.03 16.84
CA ALA A 498 16.41 -6.23 16.43
C ALA A 498 17.69 -6.49 17.25
N GLU A 499 17.60 -7.23 18.35
CA GLU A 499 18.75 -7.70 19.13
C GLU A 499 19.11 -9.17 18.83
N MET A 500 18.36 -9.84 17.96
CA MET A 500 18.68 -11.19 17.49
C MET A 500 19.67 -11.15 16.31
N LYS A 501 20.25 -12.31 16.00
CA LYS A 501 21.20 -12.49 14.89
C LYS A 501 22.35 -11.47 14.91
N LYS A 502 22.44 -10.63 13.87
CA LYS A 502 23.47 -9.61 13.66
C LYS A 502 22.97 -8.20 13.97
N GLY A 503 21.74 -8.05 14.43
CA GLY A 503 21.10 -6.78 14.74
C GLY A 503 20.49 -6.10 13.51
N VAL A 504 19.92 -4.92 13.71
CA VAL A 504 19.20 -4.14 12.69
C VAL A 504 19.84 -2.77 12.46
N ILE A 505 19.89 -2.35 11.20
CA ILE A 505 20.15 -0.97 10.78
C ILE A 505 18.94 -0.43 10.01
N ILE A 506 18.64 0.86 10.17
CA ILE A 506 17.52 1.51 9.48
C ILE A 506 18.02 2.40 8.34
N HIS A 507 17.64 2.07 7.11
CA HIS A 507 17.77 2.93 5.94
C HIS A 507 16.61 3.91 5.90
N ASN A 508 16.92 5.20 5.78
CA ASN A 508 15.99 6.31 6.04
C ASN A 508 15.59 7.09 4.76
N CYS A 509 16.18 6.77 3.60
CA CYS A 509 15.97 7.49 2.35
C CYS A 509 15.80 6.52 1.17
N GLY A 510 14.56 6.18 0.80
CA GLY A 510 14.32 5.21 -0.27
C GLY A 510 14.97 3.86 0.06
N ASN A 511 15.91 3.42 -0.79
CA ASN A 511 16.68 2.19 -0.58
C ASN A 511 18.07 2.44 0.03
N THR A 512 18.39 3.66 0.45
CA THR A 512 19.72 4.04 0.96
C THR A 512 19.66 4.58 2.38
N LEU A 513 20.82 4.56 3.04
CA LEU A 513 21.07 5.26 4.28
C LEU A 513 21.59 6.67 3.94
N HIS A 514 20.96 7.71 4.50
CA HIS A 514 21.50 9.07 4.46
C HIS A 514 22.04 9.47 5.83
N GLY A 515 23.22 10.08 5.84
CA GLY A 515 24.00 10.44 7.04
C GLY A 515 23.35 11.36 8.09
N PRO A 516 22.38 12.25 7.81
CA PRO A 516 21.83 13.16 8.82
C PRO A 516 21.26 12.47 10.07
N ILE A 517 20.82 11.22 9.92
CA ILE A 517 20.46 10.37 11.05
C ILE A 517 20.78 8.90 10.76
N GLU A 518 21.55 8.23 11.61
CA GLU A 518 21.89 6.81 11.43
C GLU A 518 21.43 6.03 12.65
N VAL A 519 20.53 5.05 12.46
CA VAL A 519 19.91 4.29 13.55
C VAL A 519 20.32 2.83 13.46
N MET A 520 20.97 2.33 14.51
CA MET A 520 21.41 0.94 14.63
C MET A 520 20.96 0.37 15.98
N SER A 521 20.54 -0.89 16.01
CA SER A 521 20.38 -1.59 17.28
C SER A 521 21.74 -1.75 17.96
N ARG A 522 21.75 -1.92 19.29
CA ARG A 522 22.98 -2.16 20.05
C ARG A 522 23.76 -3.33 19.47
N ARG A 523 23.07 -4.41 19.09
CA ARG A 523 23.70 -5.58 18.46
C ARG A 523 24.36 -5.24 17.13
N ALA A 524 23.71 -4.45 16.28
CA ALA A 524 24.23 -4.04 14.98
C ALA A 524 25.49 -3.18 15.12
N LEU A 525 25.47 -2.18 16.02
CA LEU A 525 26.63 -1.33 16.26
C LEU A 525 27.83 -2.13 16.79
N ALA A 526 27.59 -3.10 17.69
CA ALA A 526 28.65 -3.98 18.17
C ALA A 526 29.27 -4.80 17.02
N ILE A 527 28.45 -5.46 16.19
CA ILE A 527 28.94 -6.23 15.02
C ILE A 527 29.74 -5.36 14.06
N PHE A 528 29.21 -4.19 13.73
CA PHE A 528 29.85 -3.25 12.82
C PHE A 528 31.22 -2.79 13.36
N THR A 529 31.27 -2.30 14.60
CA THR A 529 32.51 -1.77 15.20
C THR A 529 33.55 -2.85 15.52
N ASP A 530 33.14 -4.11 15.73
CA ASP A 530 34.06 -5.25 15.85
C ASP A 530 34.74 -5.62 14.54
N ASN A 531 34.11 -5.33 13.40
CA ASN A 531 34.52 -5.81 12.09
C ASN A 531 34.90 -4.68 11.11
N LEU A 532 35.05 -3.44 11.58
CA LEU A 532 35.41 -2.27 10.76
C LEU A 532 36.59 -2.51 9.80
N HIS A 533 37.61 -3.26 10.26
CA HIS A 533 38.82 -3.57 9.48
C HIS A 533 38.57 -4.48 8.27
N HIS A 534 37.46 -5.22 8.25
CA HIS A 534 37.06 -6.06 7.12
C HIS A 534 36.31 -5.26 6.04
N CYS A 535 35.95 -4.00 6.28
CA CYS A 535 35.13 -3.22 5.38
C CYS A 535 35.94 -2.41 4.37
N GLN A 536 35.49 -2.42 3.11
CA GLN A 536 36.12 -1.63 2.07
C GLN A 536 35.84 -0.16 2.34
N ARG A 537 36.90 0.65 2.46
CA ARG A 537 36.75 2.10 2.66
C ARG A 537 35.93 2.72 1.53
N LYS A 538 34.97 3.56 1.92
CA LYS A 538 34.27 4.49 1.03
C LYS A 538 34.57 5.91 1.48
N PRO A 539 34.32 6.93 0.64
CA PRO A 539 34.62 8.31 1.01
C PRO A 539 33.62 8.92 2.02
N GLN A 540 32.33 8.64 1.83
CA GLN A 540 31.21 9.13 2.68
C GLN A 540 30.87 8.08 3.74
N GLU A 541 30.66 8.52 4.99
CA GLU A 541 30.50 7.65 6.15
C GLU A 541 29.22 6.81 6.08
N ASP A 542 28.12 7.40 5.62
CA ASP A 542 26.83 6.74 5.50
C ASP A 542 26.87 5.61 4.46
N PHE A 543 27.53 5.85 3.33
CA PHE A 543 27.76 4.85 2.29
C PHE A 543 28.72 3.76 2.75
N PHE A 544 29.76 4.12 3.50
CA PHE A 544 30.66 3.15 4.13
C PHE A 544 29.90 2.26 5.13
N LEU A 545 29.13 2.86 6.03
CA LEU A 545 28.34 2.17 7.04
C LEU A 545 27.32 1.22 6.41
N SER A 546 26.53 1.71 5.45
CA SER A 546 25.50 0.93 4.78
C SER A 546 26.07 -0.32 4.10
N LEU A 547 27.12 -0.18 3.29
CA LEU A 547 27.74 -1.31 2.58
C LEU A 547 28.48 -2.27 3.52
N CYS A 548 29.08 -1.74 4.60
CA CYS A 548 29.74 -2.56 5.59
C CYS A 548 28.73 -3.37 6.40
N ALA A 549 27.61 -2.76 6.81
CA ALA A 549 26.53 -3.44 7.51
C ALA A 549 25.94 -4.58 6.66
N ASP A 550 25.65 -4.31 5.38
CA ASP A 550 25.20 -5.33 4.41
C ASP A 550 26.22 -6.48 4.27
N LYS A 551 27.51 -6.16 4.10
CA LYS A 551 28.58 -7.16 4.04
C LYS A 551 28.66 -8.03 5.29
N LEU A 552 28.40 -7.46 6.46
CA LEU A 552 28.45 -8.16 7.75
C LEU A 552 27.17 -8.94 8.07
N GLY A 553 26.16 -8.85 7.19
CA GLY A 553 24.86 -9.51 7.35
C GLY A 553 24.00 -8.90 8.45
N VAL A 554 24.16 -7.60 8.73
CA VAL A 554 23.23 -6.84 9.59
C VAL A 554 21.91 -6.68 8.84
N ASP A 555 20.79 -6.91 9.52
CA ASP A 555 19.47 -6.85 8.90
C ASP A 555 19.10 -5.39 8.58
N VAL A 556 18.78 -5.12 7.31
CA VAL A 556 18.44 -3.76 6.84
C VAL A 556 16.93 -3.58 6.80
N HIS A 557 16.42 -2.64 7.60
CA HIS A 557 15.02 -2.21 7.56
C HIS A 557 14.91 -0.85 6.88
N PHE A 558 13.94 -0.69 5.98
CA PHE A 558 13.70 0.57 5.28
C PHE A 558 12.54 1.31 5.96
N ARG A 559 12.79 2.52 6.45
CA ARG A 559 11.78 3.35 7.11
C ARG A 559 11.75 4.74 6.52
N GLN A 560 10.72 5.00 5.72
CA GLN A 560 10.54 6.28 5.05
C GLN A 560 10.11 7.39 6.00
N ASP A 561 9.57 7.07 7.17
CA ASP A 561 9.13 8.02 8.18
C ASP A 561 10.24 8.43 9.17
N ILE A 562 11.51 8.10 8.90
CA ILE A 562 12.62 8.53 9.76
C ILE A 562 13.16 9.90 9.33
N LEU A 563 13.50 10.07 8.05
CA LEU A 563 14.17 11.28 7.57
C LEU A 563 13.41 11.95 6.42
N ALA A 564 13.12 13.24 6.57
CA ALA A 564 12.78 14.15 5.47
C ALA A 564 13.99 15.04 5.16
N ASP A 565 14.51 14.94 3.95
CA ASP A 565 15.80 15.54 3.60
C ASP A 565 15.82 16.12 2.19
N GLN A 566 16.51 17.25 2.02
CA GLN A 566 16.75 17.89 0.72
C GLN A 566 17.56 16.99 -0.23
N GLY A 567 18.50 16.22 0.31
CA GLY A 567 19.33 15.31 -0.47
C GLY A 567 18.62 14.02 -0.85
N CYS A 568 17.49 13.71 -0.22
CA CYS A 568 16.84 12.42 -0.36
C CYS A 568 16.01 12.32 -1.64
N LEU A 569 16.64 11.78 -2.69
CA LEU A 569 16.03 11.57 -4.00
C LEU A 569 15.60 10.10 -4.19
N LEU A 570 14.40 9.92 -4.71
CA LEU A 570 13.88 8.63 -5.14
C LEU A 570 14.35 8.33 -6.56
N ASN A 571 14.10 7.09 -7.02
CA ASN A 571 14.30 6.71 -8.41
C ASN A 571 13.62 7.72 -9.36
N GLY A 572 14.35 8.16 -10.39
CA GLY A 572 13.91 9.21 -11.30
C GLY A 572 14.21 10.64 -10.82
N GLY A 573 14.94 10.81 -9.71
CA GLY A 573 15.46 12.11 -9.26
C GLY A 573 14.44 13.00 -8.56
N ARG A 574 13.26 12.48 -8.21
CA ARG A 574 12.25 13.23 -7.45
C ARG A 574 12.58 13.24 -5.97
N LEU A 575 12.45 14.39 -5.31
CA LEU A 575 12.54 14.51 -3.86
C LEU A 575 11.53 13.58 -3.17
N LYS A 576 12.00 12.87 -2.14
CA LYS A 576 11.16 11.99 -1.32
C LYS A 576 10.10 12.79 -0.55
N ASP A 577 10.48 13.92 0.02
CA ASP A 577 9.57 14.88 0.64
C ASP A 577 9.86 16.27 0.06
N PRO A 578 9.09 16.75 -0.92
CA PRO A 578 9.28 18.08 -1.52
C PRO A 578 9.14 19.24 -0.53
N ASP A 579 8.45 19.01 0.58
CA ASP A 579 8.12 20.00 1.61
C ASP A 579 8.88 19.76 2.92
N TRP A 580 10.00 19.03 2.87
CA TRP A 580 10.82 18.68 4.04
C TRP A 580 11.12 19.90 4.94
N TRP A 581 11.35 21.08 4.35
CA TRP A 581 11.70 22.32 5.03
C TRP A 581 10.57 22.92 5.88
N LYS A 582 9.31 22.52 5.60
CA LYS A 582 8.15 22.92 6.42
C LYS A 582 8.14 22.21 7.76
N CYS A 583 8.75 21.04 7.88
CA CYS A 583 8.81 20.26 9.12
C CYS A 583 7.44 19.83 9.69
N GLU A 584 6.44 19.74 8.81
CA GLU A 584 5.06 19.42 9.19
C GLU A 584 4.71 17.93 9.00
N SER A 585 5.57 17.18 8.29
CA SER A 585 5.34 15.75 8.07
C SER A 585 5.69 14.92 9.32
N GLY A 586 5.34 13.63 9.30
CA GLY A 586 5.48 12.75 10.47
C GLY A 586 6.90 12.26 10.79
N HIS A 587 7.93 12.78 10.11
CA HIS A 587 9.28 12.23 10.17
C HIS A 587 9.94 12.42 11.54
N ALA A 588 10.81 11.49 11.94
CA ALA A 588 11.58 11.62 13.17
C ALA A 588 12.68 12.70 13.07
N ALA A 589 13.19 12.98 11.87
CA ALA A 589 14.22 13.95 11.59
C ALA A 589 13.95 14.76 10.31
N PHE A 590 14.39 16.01 10.31
CA PHE A 590 14.37 16.92 9.17
C PHE A 590 15.74 17.55 8.95
N HIS A 591 16.20 17.64 7.70
CA HIS A 591 17.53 18.15 7.36
C HIS A 591 17.55 18.73 5.92
N PRO A 592 18.42 19.70 5.61
CA PRO A 592 19.34 20.45 6.49
C PRO A 592 18.78 21.78 7.02
N PHE A 593 19.23 22.20 8.21
CA PHE A 593 18.96 23.52 8.79
C PHE A 593 20.23 24.19 9.31
N LYS A 594 21.03 24.74 8.38
CA LYS A 594 22.38 25.25 8.67
C LYS A 594 22.43 26.54 9.52
N THR A 595 21.30 27.19 9.80
CA THR A 595 21.24 28.42 10.61
C THR A 595 20.31 28.23 11.80
N LEU A 596 20.62 28.91 12.91
CA LEU A 596 19.83 28.82 14.14
C LEU A 596 18.35 29.14 13.92
N SER A 597 18.05 30.24 13.21
CA SER A 597 16.67 30.66 12.95
C SER A 597 15.87 29.62 12.16
N ALA A 598 16.49 28.99 11.15
CA ALA A 598 15.83 27.97 10.35
C ALA A 598 15.58 26.69 11.17
N LEU A 599 16.56 26.28 11.97
CA LEU A 599 16.50 25.09 12.82
C LEU A 599 15.44 25.24 13.93
N GLU A 600 15.43 26.38 14.62
CA GLU A 600 14.43 26.70 15.66
C GLU A 600 13.01 26.78 15.08
N GLY A 601 12.85 27.42 13.92
CA GLY A 601 11.56 27.51 13.24
C GLY A 601 11.03 26.14 12.83
N CYS A 602 11.90 25.27 12.30
CA CYS A 602 11.56 23.90 11.97
C CYS A 602 11.17 23.08 13.21
N TYR A 603 11.96 23.14 14.29
CA TYR A 603 11.66 22.46 15.54
C TYR A 603 10.29 22.86 16.09
N SER A 604 9.98 24.15 16.10
CA SER A 604 8.70 24.69 16.57
C SER A 604 7.51 24.15 15.78
N ARG A 605 7.59 24.14 14.44
CA ARG A 605 6.54 23.57 13.57
C ARG A 605 6.39 22.06 13.77
N ALA A 606 7.50 21.34 13.88
CA ALA A 606 7.48 19.89 14.05
C ALA A 606 6.94 19.46 15.42
N TRP A 607 7.21 20.25 16.46
CA TRP A 607 6.62 20.07 17.79
C TRP A 607 5.10 20.25 17.75
N GLN A 608 4.62 21.34 17.15
CA GLN A 608 3.19 21.62 17.01
C GLN A 608 2.47 20.56 16.17
N ALA A 609 3.06 20.10 15.06
CA ALA A 609 2.49 19.04 14.23
C ALA A 609 2.45 17.66 14.92
N SER A 610 3.14 17.50 16.06
CA SER A 610 3.10 16.30 16.91
C SER A 610 2.04 16.34 18.00
N SER A 611 1.48 17.52 18.26
CA SER A 611 0.42 17.80 19.23
C SER A 611 -0.94 17.61 18.57
#